data_AF-A0A950SE97-F1
#
_entry.id   AF-A0A950SE97-F1
#
_cell.length_a   1.000
_cell.length_b   1.000
_cell.length_c   1.000
_cell.angle_alpha   90.00
_cell.angle_beta   90.00
_cell.angle_gamma   90.00
#
_symmetry.space_group_name_H-M   'P 1'
#
loop_
_entity.id
_entity.type
_entity.pdbx_description
1 polymer ?
#
loop_
_entity_poly.entity_id
_entity_poly.type
_entity_poly.pdbx_seq_one_letter_code
_entity_poly.pdbx_strand_id
1 'polypeptide(L)'
;MESDDIAAVWQEQSGSGFRMSREEIRKRIEAINRKVRRRTIDGYLVCAFLIAFFVAWMFVGMNALQTIGSVLLMIGISFMAWQLRANRFRLPSIDANDTLAHLRNELVRQRDFHGGARFWQRMLLFVPGPLVFFAGFAQAHPEVIRMIRFEVVSFVVLALAAIPLNMWMARRYQKQIDALARLQEES
;
A
#
# COMPACT_ATOMS: atom_id res chain seq x y z
N MET A 1 -11.29 49.48 -4.28
CA MET A 1 -11.50 48.22 -5.02
C MET A 1 -10.55 47.21 -4.39
N GLU A 2 -11.04 46.02 -4.00
CA GLU A 2 -10.21 44.84 -3.61
C GLU A 2 -9.96 44.53 -2.12
N SER A 3 -10.91 44.77 -1.21
CA SER A 3 -10.98 44.01 0.07
C SER A 3 -12.40 43.63 0.46
N ASP A 4 -13.36 44.53 0.26
CA ASP A 4 -14.76 44.30 0.65
C ASP A 4 -15.46 43.28 -0.25
N ASP A 5 -15.01 43.11 -1.50
CA ASP A 5 -15.51 42.08 -2.43
C ASP A 5 -15.17 40.66 -1.96
N ILE A 6 -14.01 40.45 -1.31
CA ILE A 6 -13.60 39.12 -0.87
C ILE A 6 -14.42 38.69 0.35
N ALA A 7 -14.72 39.64 1.24
CA ALA A 7 -15.59 39.41 2.39
C ALA A 7 -17.06 39.18 1.98
N ALA A 8 -17.55 39.90 0.97
CA ALA A 8 -18.89 39.72 0.42
C ALA A 8 -19.05 38.34 -0.25
N VAL A 9 -18.06 37.90 -1.03
CA VAL A 9 -18.06 36.56 -1.69
C VAL A 9 -18.03 35.42 -0.66
N TRP A 10 -17.31 35.59 0.45
CA TRP A 10 -17.29 34.61 1.54
C TRP A 10 -18.62 34.56 2.32
N GLN A 11 -19.32 35.70 2.45
CA GLN A 11 -20.63 35.74 3.12
C GLN A 11 -21.75 35.22 2.23
N GLU A 12 -21.73 35.44 0.91
CA GLU A 12 -22.70 34.85 -0.01
C GLU A 12 -22.60 33.32 -0.10
N GLN A 13 -21.42 32.73 0.15
CA GLN A 13 -21.26 31.27 0.22
C GLN A 13 -21.92 30.61 1.44
N SER A 14 -22.40 31.38 2.42
CA SER A 14 -23.03 30.82 3.63
C SER A 14 -24.48 30.36 3.44
N GLY A 15 -25.07 30.56 2.25
CA GLY A 15 -26.49 30.28 2.00
C GLY A 15 -26.82 29.01 1.19
N SER A 16 -25.86 28.38 0.52
CA SER A 16 -26.10 27.10 -0.17
C SER A 16 -25.48 25.98 0.64
N GLY A 17 -26.32 25.19 1.31
CA GLY A 17 -25.91 24.09 2.18
C GLY A 17 -24.74 23.30 1.61
N PHE A 18 -23.80 22.99 2.50
CA PHE A 18 -22.65 22.12 2.35
C PHE A 18 -23.05 20.78 1.70
N ARG A 19 -23.30 20.79 0.40
CA ARG A 19 -23.39 19.60 -0.45
C ARG A 19 -22.07 19.58 -1.17
N MET A 20 -21.08 18.91 -0.58
CA MET A 20 -19.94 18.40 -1.31
C MET A 20 -20.47 17.81 -2.62
N SER A 21 -20.21 18.49 -3.74
CA SER A 21 -20.88 18.18 -5.00
C SER A 21 -20.62 16.71 -5.32
N ARG A 22 -21.64 15.96 -5.75
CA ARG A 22 -21.48 14.54 -6.16
C ARG A 22 -20.32 14.36 -7.14
N GLU A 23 -20.04 15.39 -7.93
CA GLU A 23 -18.93 15.50 -8.86
C GLU A 23 -17.56 15.51 -8.17
N GLU A 24 -17.46 16.16 -7.00
CA GLU A 24 -16.26 16.26 -6.20
C GLU A 24 -15.96 14.95 -5.47
N ILE A 25 -17.00 14.26 -4.99
CA ILE A 25 -16.91 12.89 -4.45
C ILE A 25 -16.43 11.94 -5.57
N ARG A 26 -17.00 12.04 -6.77
CA ARG A 26 -16.61 11.23 -7.94
C ARG A 26 -15.14 11.46 -8.33
N LYS A 27 -14.70 12.72 -8.39
CA LYS A 27 -13.29 13.07 -8.67
C LYS A 27 -12.33 12.51 -7.62
N ARG A 28 -12.70 12.54 -6.33
CA ARG A 28 -11.89 11.97 -5.23
C ARG A 28 -11.80 10.45 -5.33
N ILE A 29 -12.93 9.78 -5.61
CA ILE A 29 -12.97 8.33 -5.85
C ILE A 29 -12.03 7.95 -7.01
N GLU A 30 -12.07 8.70 -8.10
CA GLU A 30 -11.24 8.43 -9.27
C GLU A 30 -9.74 8.66 -9.00
N ALA A 31 -9.40 9.70 -8.24
CA ALA A 31 -8.02 9.97 -7.81
C ALA A 31 -7.47 8.86 -6.90
N ILE A 32 -8.27 8.38 -5.94
CA ILE A 32 -7.92 7.25 -5.08
C ILE A 32 -7.73 5.99 -5.94
N ASN A 33 -8.66 5.72 -6.86
CA ASN A 33 -8.59 4.57 -7.75
C ASN A 33 -7.32 4.61 -8.64
N ARG A 34 -6.98 5.76 -9.23
CA ARG A 34 -5.73 5.94 -10.00
C ARG A 34 -4.50 5.62 -9.14
N LYS A 35 -4.45 6.12 -7.90
CA LYS A 35 -3.32 5.89 -6.99
C LYS A 35 -3.21 4.42 -6.58
N VAL A 36 -4.32 3.78 -6.25
CA VAL A 36 -4.37 2.34 -5.90
C VAL A 36 -3.96 1.50 -7.11
N ARG A 37 -4.46 1.82 -8.32
CA ARG A 37 -4.12 1.10 -9.55
C ARG A 37 -2.63 1.18 -9.86
N ARG A 38 -2.02 2.37 -9.78
CA ARG A 38 -0.58 2.54 -10.02
C ARG A 38 0.24 1.73 -9.03
N ARG A 39 -0.07 1.83 -7.73
CA ARG A 39 0.61 1.03 -6.70
C ARG A 39 0.44 -0.48 -6.92
N THR A 40 -0.73 -0.91 -7.36
CA THR A 40 -0.97 -2.32 -7.66
C THR A 40 -0.12 -2.80 -8.83
N ILE A 41 0.03 -1.98 -9.89
CA ILE A 41 0.93 -2.26 -11.00
C ILE A 41 2.38 -2.31 -10.53
N ASP A 42 2.85 -1.30 -9.80
CA ASP A 42 4.21 -1.25 -9.27
C ASP A 42 4.50 -2.47 -8.38
N GLY A 43 3.51 -2.87 -7.54
CA GLY A 43 3.60 -4.07 -6.72
C GLY A 43 3.73 -5.35 -7.54
N TYR A 44 2.95 -5.50 -8.62
CA TYR A 44 3.10 -6.66 -9.51
C TYR A 44 4.44 -6.67 -10.26
N LEU A 45 4.96 -5.51 -10.67
CA LEU A 45 6.27 -5.42 -11.32
C LEU A 45 7.38 -5.87 -10.37
N VAL A 46 7.35 -5.42 -9.11
CA VAL A 46 8.31 -5.86 -8.08
C VAL A 46 8.19 -7.36 -7.82
N CYS A 47 6.97 -7.89 -7.68
CA CYS A 47 6.76 -9.33 -7.52
C CYS A 47 7.33 -10.14 -8.70
N ALA A 48 7.04 -9.72 -9.93
CA ALA A 48 7.51 -10.41 -11.14
C ALA A 48 9.03 -10.37 -11.26
N PHE A 49 9.65 -9.22 -10.98
CA PHE A 49 11.09 -9.05 -10.96
C PHE A 49 11.76 -10.00 -9.94
N LEU A 50 11.24 -10.04 -8.71
CA LEU A 50 11.80 -10.92 -7.68
C LEU A 50 11.65 -12.39 -8.06
N ILE A 51 10.49 -12.81 -8.57
CA ILE A 51 10.30 -14.20 -9.03
C ILE A 51 11.32 -14.55 -10.13
N ALA A 52 11.45 -13.70 -11.16
CA ALA A 52 12.39 -13.94 -12.25
C ALA A 52 13.84 -14.01 -11.74
N PHE A 53 14.23 -13.13 -10.82
CA PHE A 53 15.55 -13.10 -10.21
C PHE A 53 15.85 -14.41 -9.45
N PHE A 54 14.94 -14.85 -8.58
CA PHE A 54 15.15 -16.08 -7.80
C PHE A 54 15.08 -17.35 -8.65
N VAL A 55 14.24 -17.38 -9.68
CA VAL A 55 14.21 -18.49 -10.65
C VAL A 55 15.52 -18.57 -11.43
N ALA A 56 16.08 -17.43 -11.87
CA ALA A 56 17.39 -17.40 -12.53
C ALA A 56 18.50 -17.97 -11.62
N TRP A 57 18.48 -17.61 -10.34
CA TRP A 57 19.43 -18.12 -9.35
C TRP A 57 19.35 -19.64 -9.12
N MET A 58 18.18 -20.26 -9.32
CA MET A 58 18.07 -21.73 -9.23
C MET A 58 18.92 -22.46 -10.27
N PHE A 59 19.20 -21.84 -11.43
CA PHE A 59 20.04 -22.44 -12.48
C PHE A 59 21.55 -22.31 -12.20
N VAL A 60 21.95 -21.47 -11.25
CA VAL A 60 23.37 -21.25 -10.88
C VAL A 60 23.84 -22.25 -9.80
N GLY A 61 22.91 -23.07 -9.27
CA GLY A 61 23.21 -24.06 -8.24
C GLY A 61 23.12 -23.46 -6.84
N MET A 62 22.05 -23.79 -6.12
CA MET A 62 21.80 -23.27 -4.78
C MET A 62 22.09 -24.31 -3.70
N ASN A 63 22.68 -23.88 -2.61
CA ASN A 63 22.81 -24.73 -1.43
C ASN A 63 21.46 -24.90 -0.71
N ALA A 64 21.36 -25.85 0.21
CA ALA A 64 20.10 -26.16 0.90
C ALA A 64 19.49 -24.94 1.60
N LEU A 65 20.33 -24.07 2.20
CA LEU A 65 19.88 -22.89 2.93
C LEU A 65 19.32 -21.81 1.99
N GLN A 66 19.98 -21.57 0.86
CA GLN A 66 19.50 -20.68 -0.20
C GLN A 66 18.16 -21.19 -0.76
N THR A 67 18.02 -22.50 -0.96
CA THR A 67 16.76 -23.11 -1.46
C THR A 67 15.61 -22.86 -0.49
N ILE A 68 15.83 -23.07 0.81
CA ILE A 68 14.83 -22.77 1.85
C ILE A 68 14.46 -21.27 1.83
N GLY A 69 15.46 -20.39 1.76
CA GLY A 69 15.25 -18.94 1.68
C GLY A 69 14.42 -18.52 0.48
N SER A 70 14.72 -19.06 -0.70
CA SER A 70 13.98 -18.78 -1.94
C SER A 70 12.55 -19.30 -1.89
N VAL A 71 12.31 -20.49 -1.33
CA VAL A 71 10.94 -21.02 -1.16
C VAL A 71 10.11 -20.14 -0.22
N LEU A 72 10.67 -19.75 0.93
CA LEU A 72 10.02 -18.83 1.87
C LEU A 72 9.71 -17.49 1.20
N LEU A 73 10.64 -16.98 0.41
CA LEU A 73 10.48 -15.73 -0.32
C LEU A 73 9.39 -15.84 -1.40
N MET A 74 9.32 -16.94 -2.15
CA MET A 74 8.25 -17.19 -3.11
C MET A 74 6.87 -17.25 -2.44
N ILE A 75 6.77 -17.87 -1.26
CA ILE A 75 5.54 -17.88 -0.45
C ILE A 75 5.16 -16.44 -0.06
N GLY A 76 6.12 -15.66 0.43
CA GLY A 76 5.93 -14.25 0.78
C GLY A 76 5.47 -13.39 -0.41
N ILE A 77 6.08 -13.55 -1.59
CA ILE A 77 5.69 -12.84 -2.81
C ILE A 77 4.28 -13.25 -3.26
N SER A 78 4.00 -14.55 -3.28
CA SER A 78 2.69 -15.07 -3.70
C SER A 78 1.58 -14.54 -2.79
N PHE A 79 1.82 -14.51 -1.49
CA PHE A 79 0.91 -13.90 -0.52
C PHE A 79 0.75 -12.39 -0.74
N MET A 80 1.84 -11.67 -1.03
CA MET A 80 1.77 -10.25 -1.36
C MET A 80 0.93 -10.01 -2.62
N ALA A 81 1.15 -10.78 -3.68
CA ALA A 81 0.37 -10.72 -4.93
C ALA A 81 -1.11 -11.05 -4.71
N TRP A 82 -1.42 -12.01 -3.83
CA TRP A 82 -2.78 -12.31 -3.42
C TRP A 82 -3.40 -11.14 -2.65
N GLN A 83 -2.70 -10.52 -1.68
CA GLN A 83 -3.19 -9.35 -0.97
C GLN A 83 -3.44 -8.16 -1.93
N LEU A 84 -2.56 -7.94 -2.91
CA LEU A 84 -2.71 -6.93 -3.96
C LEU A 84 -3.98 -7.18 -4.80
N ARG A 85 -4.25 -8.45 -5.14
CA ARG A 85 -5.47 -8.84 -5.86
C ARG A 85 -6.72 -8.64 -5.00
N ALA A 86 -6.66 -9.04 -3.74
CA ALA A 86 -7.78 -8.96 -2.79
C ALA A 86 -8.18 -7.50 -2.47
N ASN A 87 -7.22 -6.57 -2.52
CA ASN A 87 -7.40 -5.14 -2.27
C ASN A 87 -7.49 -4.30 -3.56
N ARG A 88 -7.88 -4.91 -4.69
CA ARG A 88 -8.26 -4.12 -5.86
C ARG A 88 -9.51 -3.30 -5.57
N PHE A 89 -9.41 -2.00 -5.81
CA PHE A 89 -10.52 -1.07 -5.73
C PHE A 89 -11.66 -1.53 -6.65
N ARG A 90 -12.87 -1.69 -6.11
CA ARG A 90 -14.08 -1.98 -6.89
C ARG A 90 -14.88 -0.69 -7.01
N LEU A 91 -15.33 -0.34 -8.21
CA LEU A 91 -16.16 0.84 -8.42
C LEU A 91 -17.55 0.63 -7.76
N PRO A 92 -18.11 1.64 -7.08
CA PRO A 92 -19.45 1.56 -6.52
C PRO A 92 -20.55 1.46 -7.60
N SER A 93 -21.72 0.94 -7.19
CA SER A 93 -22.97 0.97 -7.95
C SER A 93 -23.47 2.42 -8.11
N ILE A 94 -24.43 2.66 -9.01
CA ILE A 94 -24.88 4.01 -9.41
C ILE A 94 -25.64 4.74 -8.28
N ASP A 95 -26.07 4.04 -7.24
CA ASP A 95 -26.94 4.60 -6.20
C ASP A 95 -26.15 5.39 -5.14
N ALA A 96 -26.62 6.58 -4.75
CA ALA A 96 -25.82 7.57 -4.02
C ALA A 96 -25.51 7.18 -2.55
N ASN A 97 -26.49 6.60 -1.87
CA ASN A 97 -26.29 6.08 -0.50
C ASN A 97 -25.42 4.83 -0.49
N ASP A 98 -25.58 3.98 -1.51
CA ASP A 98 -24.75 2.79 -1.71
C ASP A 98 -23.30 3.18 -2.06
N THR A 99 -23.13 4.27 -2.82
CA THR A 99 -21.82 4.86 -3.17
C THR A 99 -21.04 5.34 -1.94
N LEU A 100 -21.69 6.04 -1.01
CA LEU A 100 -21.04 6.56 0.21
C LEU A 100 -20.64 5.42 1.17
N ALA A 101 -21.52 4.46 1.39
CA ALA A 101 -21.21 3.28 2.22
C ALA A 101 -20.07 2.44 1.62
N HIS A 102 -20.07 2.25 0.30
CA HIS A 102 -19.01 1.55 -0.42
C HIS A 102 -17.66 2.27 -0.34
N LEU A 103 -17.65 3.61 -0.49
CA LEU A 103 -16.45 4.43 -0.33
C LEU A 103 -15.86 4.30 1.08
N ARG A 104 -16.69 4.39 2.11
CA ARG A 104 -16.27 4.23 3.51
C ARG A 104 -15.65 2.86 3.75
N ASN A 105 -16.31 1.79 3.28
CA ASN A 105 -15.81 0.42 3.39
C ASN A 105 -14.46 0.23 2.69
N GLU A 106 -14.28 0.82 1.51
CA GLU A 106 -13.02 0.71 0.78
C GLU A 106 -11.89 1.50 1.47
N LEU A 107 -12.17 2.68 2.05
CA LEU A 107 -11.19 3.42 2.86
C LEU A 107 -10.75 2.63 4.09
N VAL A 108 -11.67 1.93 4.77
CA VAL A 108 -11.35 1.03 5.88
C VAL A 108 -10.44 -0.11 5.42
N ARG A 109 -10.77 -0.75 4.28
CA ARG A 109 -9.93 -1.82 3.71
C ARG A 109 -8.52 -1.33 3.38
N GLN A 110 -8.38 -0.14 2.80
CA GLN A 110 -7.08 0.46 2.48
C GLN A 110 -6.30 0.83 3.74
N ARG A 111 -6.96 1.38 4.77
CA ARG A 111 -6.35 1.64 6.08
C ARG A 111 -5.78 0.36 6.67
N ASP A 112 -6.56 -0.72 6.71
CA ASP A 112 -6.16 -1.98 7.33
C ASP A 112 -5.03 -2.68 6.55
N PHE A 113 -4.97 -2.47 5.23
CA PHE A 113 -3.86 -2.94 4.39
C PHE A 113 -2.51 -2.27 4.73
N HIS A 114 -2.57 -1.05 5.27
CA HIS A 114 -1.39 -0.24 5.59
C HIS A 114 -1.04 -0.22 7.08
N GLY A 115 -2.01 -0.28 7.99
CA GLY A 115 -1.76 -0.10 9.42
C GLY A 115 -2.30 -1.20 10.32
N GLY A 116 -2.93 -2.25 9.76
CA GLY A 116 -3.58 -3.31 10.52
C GLY A 116 -2.87 -4.67 10.44
N ALA A 117 -3.59 -5.72 10.83
CA ALA A 117 -3.10 -7.10 10.84
C ALA A 117 -2.56 -7.56 9.47
N ARG A 118 -3.13 -7.07 8.36
CA ARG A 118 -2.69 -7.43 7.00
C ARG A 118 -1.27 -6.95 6.68
N PHE A 119 -0.88 -5.79 7.20
CA PHE A 119 0.48 -5.25 7.04
C PHE A 119 1.49 -6.15 7.78
N TRP A 120 1.18 -6.47 9.04
CA TRP A 120 2.05 -7.31 9.87
C TRP A 120 2.17 -8.75 9.36
N GLN A 121 1.06 -9.35 8.91
CA GLN A 121 1.09 -10.66 8.24
C GLN A 121 1.98 -10.64 7.00
N ARG A 122 1.95 -9.56 6.21
CA ARG A 122 2.81 -9.42 5.02
C ARG A 122 4.29 -9.33 5.41
N MET A 123 4.62 -8.53 6.43
CA MET A 123 5.99 -8.44 6.92
C MET A 123 6.49 -9.78 7.45
N LEU A 124 5.68 -10.46 8.27
CA LEU A 124 6.02 -11.76 8.83
C LEU A 124 6.29 -12.82 7.76
N LEU A 125 5.51 -12.85 6.68
CA LEU A 125 5.66 -13.87 5.64
C LEU A 125 6.76 -13.53 4.63
N PHE A 126 7.04 -12.24 4.40
CA PHE A 126 8.01 -11.81 3.40
C PHE A 126 9.44 -11.66 3.95
N VAL A 127 9.61 -11.14 5.17
CA VAL A 127 10.94 -10.80 5.74
C VAL A 127 11.84 -12.02 6.00
N PRO A 128 11.35 -13.19 6.46
CA PRO A 128 12.23 -14.31 6.77
C PRO A 128 12.97 -14.87 5.54
N GLY A 129 12.32 -14.91 4.37
CA GLY A 129 12.88 -15.50 3.16
C GLY A 129 14.20 -14.86 2.71
N PRO A 130 14.26 -13.53 2.49
CA PRO A 130 15.50 -12.82 2.18
C PRO A 130 16.60 -13.04 3.22
N LEU A 131 16.27 -13.02 4.51
CA LEU A 131 17.27 -13.18 5.58
C LEU A 131 17.92 -14.58 5.53
N VAL A 132 17.13 -15.62 5.35
CA VAL A 132 17.62 -17.00 5.22
C VAL A 132 18.43 -17.17 3.93
N PHE A 133 17.96 -16.59 2.82
CA PHE A 133 18.68 -16.62 1.55
C PHE A 133 20.05 -15.96 1.65
N PHE A 134 20.14 -14.75 2.22
CA PHE A 134 21.41 -14.04 2.39
C PHE A 134 22.36 -14.76 3.35
N ALA A 135 21.84 -15.43 4.38
CA ALA A 135 22.66 -16.26 5.27
C ALA A 135 23.30 -17.43 4.50
N GLY A 136 22.51 -18.14 3.69
CA GLY A 136 23.02 -19.21 2.81
C GLY A 136 23.98 -18.71 1.75
N PHE A 137 23.79 -17.50 1.24
CA PHE A 137 24.68 -16.87 0.28
C PHE A 137 26.02 -16.45 0.91
N ALA A 138 26.00 -15.87 2.12
CA ALA A 138 27.21 -15.52 2.86
C ALA A 138 28.06 -16.74 3.25
N GLN A 139 27.42 -17.88 3.51
CA GLN A 139 28.12 -19.13 3.79
C GLN A 139 28.79 -19.73 2.53
N ALA A 140 28.13 -19.64 1.37
CA ALA A 140 28.66 -20.19 0.12
C ALA A 140 29.76 -19.32 -0.49
N HIS A 141 29.67 -17.99 -0.32
CA HIS A 141 30.51 -17.01 -0.99
C HIS A 141 31.12 -16.00 0.00
N PRO A 142 32.07 -16.44 0.84
CA PRO A 142 32.72 -15.56 1.81
C PRO A 142 33.46 -14.38 1.17
N GLU A 143 33.89 -14.51 -0.08
CA GLU A 143 34.58 -13.48 -0.87
C GLU A 143 33.74 -12.21 -1.11
N VAL A 144 32.42 -12.35 -1.17
CA VAL A 144 31.48 -11.23 -1.38
C VAL A 144 30.75 -10.81 -0.10
N ILE A 145 31.17 -11.28 1.07
CA ILE A 145 30.47 -11.05 2.35
C ILE A 145 30.24 -9.56 2.67
N ARG A 146 31.13 -8.66 2.22
CA ARG A 146 30.97 -7.21 2.40
C ARG A 146 29.78 -6.68 1.60
N MET A 147 29.61 -7.14 0.36
CA MET A 147 28.47 -6.80 -0.50
C MET A 147 27.18 -7.34 0.09
N ILE A 148 27.18 -8.60 0.55
CA ILE A 148 26.01 -9.23 1.19
C ILE A 148 25.59 -8.47 2.44
N ARG A 149 26.55 -8.07 3.30
CA ARG A 149 26.24 -7.26 4.49
C ARG A 149 25.59 -5.93 4.11
N PHE A 150 26.08 -5.27 3.07
CA PHE A 150 25.48 -4.04 2.56
C PHE A 150 24.05 -4.27 2.07
N GLU A 151 23.80 -5.37 1.35
CA GLU A 151 22.46 -5.74 0.88
C GLU A 151 21.50 -6.04 2.05
N VAL A 152 21.94 -6.82 3.05
CA VAL A 152 21.14 -7.13 4.24
C VAL A 152 20.81 -5.86 5.03
N VAL A 153 21.79 -4.99 5.27
CA VAL A 153 21.58 -3.72 5.97
C VAL A 153 20.61 -2.84 5.18
N SER A 154 20.79 -2.72 3.87
CA SER A 154 19.89 -1.96 3.00
C SER A 154 18.47 -2.51 3.04
N PHE A 155 18.30 -3.84 2.97
CA PHE A 155 17.00 -4.50 3.07
C PHE A 155 16.32 -4.21 4.41
N VAL A 156 17.05 -4.35 5.52
CA VAL A 156 16.53 -4.08 6.87
C VAL A 156 16.12 -2.61 7.01
N VAL A 157 16.95 -1.68 6.55
CA VAL A 157 16.65 -0.24 6.58
C VAL A 157 15.38 0.06 5.77
N LEU A 158 15.25 -0.50 4.56
CA LEU A 158 14.06 -0.32 3.73
C LEU A 158 12.81 -0.95 4.37
N ALA A 159 12.92 -2.13 4.97
CA ALA A 159 11.82 -2.79 5.68
C ALA A 159 11.37 -1.97 6.89
N LEU A 160 12.31 -1.43 7.68
CA LEU A 160 12.01 -0.56 8.81
C LEU A 160 11.41 0.77 8.35
N ALA A 161 11.92 1.38 7.28
CA ALA A 161 11.37 2.61 6.71
C ALA A 161 9.96 2.42 6.12
N ALA A 162 9.63 1.21 5.67
CA ALA A 162 8.28 0.88 5.20
C ALA A 162 7.25 0.98 6.34
N ILE A 163 7.61 0.71 7.58
CA ILE A 163 6.69 0.77 8.74
C ILE A 163 6.08 2.18 8.92
N PRO A 164 6.86 3.25 9.18
CA PRO A 164 6.31 4.59 9.37
C PRO A 164 5.61 5.11 8.11
N LEU A 165 6.10 4.79 6.91
CA LEU A 165 5.45 5.18 5.65
C LEU A 165 4.04 4.57 5.53
N ASN A 166 3.92 3.27 5.84
CA ASN A 166 2.63 2.58 5.81
C ASN A 166 1.70 3.07 6.93
N MET A 167 2.20 3.31 8.13
CA MET A 167 1.40 3.88 9.22
C MET A 167 0.91 5.30 8.90
N TRP A 168 1.75 6.14 8.28
CA TRP A 168 1.34 7.47 7.82
C TRP A 168 0.21 7.38 6.78
N MET A 169 0.32 6.45 5.82
CA MET A 169 -0.75 6.19 4.86
C MET A 169 -2.04 5.75 5.56
N ALA A 170 -1.97 4.83 6.54
CA ALA A 170 -3.12 4.40 7.32
C ALA A 170 -3.81 5.57 8.05
N ARG A 171 -3.03 6.45 8.70
CA ARG A 171 -3.55 7.67 9.35
C ARG A 171 -4.22 8.60 8.35
N ARG A 172 -3.68 8.73 7.14
CA ARG A 172 -4.29 9.53 6.07
C ARG A 172 -5.63 8.98 5.60
N TYR A 173 -5.79 7.66 5.57
CA TYR A 173 -7.09 7.03 5.29
C TYR A 173 -8.07 7.22 6.44
N GLN A 174 -7.61 7.11 7.70
CA GLN A 174 -8.44 7.39 8.87
C GLN A 174 -9.02 8.80 8.85
N LYS A 175 -8.20 9.83 8.59
CA LYS A 175 -8.67 11.21 8.47
C LYS A 175 -9.76 11.40 7.41
N GLN A 176 -9.72 10.63 6.31
CA GLN A 176 -10.75 10.69 5.27
C GLN A 176 -12.05 10.02 5.72
N ILE A 177 -11.96 8.93 6.49
CA ILE A 177 -13.12 8.27 7.10
C ILE A 177 -13.78 9.22 8.10
N ASP A 178 -13.00 9.88 8.95
CA ASP A 178 -13.51 10.82 9.96
C ASP A 178 -14.13 12.08 9.34
N ALA A 179 -13.63 12.50 8.18
CA ALA A 179 -14.24 13.59 7.41
C ALA A 179 -15.60 13.14 6.85
N LEU A 180 -15.69 11.96 6.24
CA LEU A 180 -16.95 11.43 5.71
C LEU A 180 -18.01 11.23 6.79
N ALA A 181 -17.63 10.76 7.98
CA ALA A 181 -18.57 10.58 9.10
C ALA A 181 -19.25 11.89 9.51
N ARG A 182 -18.48 12.99 9.62
CA ARG A 182 -19.00 14.32 9.96
C ARG A 182 -20.02 14.83 8.95
N LEU A 183 -19.79 14.60 7.66
CA LEU A 183 -20.73 15.03 6.61
C LEU A 183 -22.06 14.29 6.63
N GLN A 184 -22.09 13.07 7.17
CA GLN A 184 -23.33 12.31 7.34
C GLN A 184 -24.13 12.75 8.57
N GLU A 185 -23.47 13.31 9.58
CA GLU A 185 -24.14 13.83 10.79
C GLU A 185 -24.76 15.22 10.54
N GLU A 186 -24.24 15.98 9.59
CA GLU A 186 -24.71 17.33 9.23
C GLU A 186 -25.84 17.37 8.17
N SER A 187 -26.19 16.23 7.54
CA SER A 187 -27.23 16.14 6.49
C SER A 187 -28.52 15.50 6.97
#